data_AF-A0A2V6P012-F1
#
_entry.id   AF-A0A2V6P012-F1
#
_cell.length_a   1.000
_cell.length_b   1.000
_cell.length_c   1.000
_cell.angle_alpha   90.00
_cell.angle_beta   90.00
_cell.angle_gamma   90.00
#
_symmetry.space_group_name_H-M   'P 1'
#
loop_
_entity.id
_entity.type
_entity.pdbx_description
1 polymer ?
#
loop_
_entity_poly.entity_id
_entity_poly.type
_entity_poly.pdbx_seq_one_letter_code
_entity_poly.pdbx_strand_id
1 'polypeptide(L)'
;MIKAAEANLAKITEKTIVIPGHGKIGGKPEMTEYRDMLVTIHDRVAALKKEGKSLEKIVATKPTAAYDSKWAGSFITGDVFTKLVYAGA
;
A
#
# COMPACT_ATOMS: atom_id res chain seq x y z
N MET A 1 -3.86 7.51 3.57
CA MET A 1 -4.29 6.87 2.32
C MET A 1 -5.35 5.80 2.53
N ILE A 2 -5.18 4.86 3.47
CA ILE A 2 -6.15 3.77 3.76
C ILE A 2 -7.59 4.28 3.90
N LYS A 3 -7.85 5.23 4.80
CA LYS A 3 -9.19 5.81 5.01
C LYS A 3 -9.81 6.40 3.73
N ALA A 4 -9.00 7.02 2.87
CA ALA A 4 -9.48 7.57 1.61
C ALA A 4 -9.85 6.46 0.62
N ALA A 5 -9.03 5.39 0.56
CA ALA A 5 -9.34 4.22 -0.27
C ALA A 5 -10.63 3.53 0.19
N GLU A 6 -10.85 3.41 1.50
CA GLU A 6 -12.09 2.88 2.09
C GLU A 6 -13.30 3.76 1.80
N ALA A 7 -13.15 5.08 1.95
CA ALA A 7 -14.22 6.02 1.62
C ALA A 7 -14.60 5.99 0.13
N ASN A 8 -13.63 5.74 -0.76
CA ASN A 8 -13.88 5.54 -2.18
C ASN A 8 -14.59 4.20 -2.43
N LEU A 9 -14.13 3.10 -1.82
CA LEU A 9 -14.77 1.78 -1.91
C LEU A 9 -16.23 1.80 -1.45
N ALA A 10 -16.55 2.60 -0.44
CA ALA A 10 -17.92 2.79 0.04
C ALA A 10 -18.83 3.54 -0.95
N LYS A 11 -18.26 4.30 -1.90
CA LYS A 11 -19.02 5.11 -2.88
C LYS A 11 -19.18 4.43 -4.24
N ILE A 12 -18.27 3.53 -4.60
CA ILE A 12 -18.26 2.91 -5.93
C ILE A 12 -19.09 1.62 -5.97
N THR A 13 -19.56 1.28 -7.17
CA THR A 13 -20.34 0.06 -7.44
C THR A 13 -19.55 -0.86 -8.37
N GLU A 14 -20.07 -2.06 -8.64
CA GLU A 14 -19.50 -2.96 -9.63
C GLU A 14 -19.49 -2.39 -11.06
N LYS A 15 -20.30 -1.35 -11.34
CA LYS A 15 -20.36 -0.67 -12.65
C LYS A 15 -19.43 0.54 -12.74
N THR A 16 -18.76 0.90 -11.65
CA THR A 16 -17.89 2.08 -11.62
C THR A 16 -16.55 1.78 -12.27
N ILE A 17 -16.17 2.60 -13.25
CA ILE A 17 -14.85 2.56 -13.88
C ILE A 17 -13.91 3.46 -13.07
N VAL A 18 -12.76 2.91 -12.68
CA VAL A 18 -11.70 3.61 -11.95
C VAL A 18 -10.57 3.92 -12.92
N ILE A 19 -10.37 5.22 -13.20
CA ILE A 19 -9.29 5.71 -14.07
C ILE A 19 -8.16 6.21 -13.16
N PRO A 20 -7.03 5.50 -13.05
CA PRO A 20 -5.92 5.94 -12.22
C PRO A 20 -5.08 7.01 -12.92
N GLY A 21 -4.27 7.74 -12.15
CA GLY A 21 -3.27 8.64 -12.72
C GLY A 21 -2.13 7.90 -13.44
N HIS A 22 -1.81 6.68 -13.00
CA HIS A 22 -0.81 5.80 -13.62
C HIS A 22 -1.30 4.34 -13.61
N GLY A 23 -0.91 3.57 -14.63
CA GLY A 23 -1.27 2.15 -14.74
C GLY A 23 -2.54 1.91 -15.54
N LYS A 24 -3.07 0.68 -15.45
CA LYS A 24 -4.24 0.24 -16.23
C LYS A 24 -5.54 0.73 -15.58
N ILE A 25 -6.55 1.03 -16.40
CA ILE A 25 -7.93 1.24 -15.95
C ILE A 25 -8.40 -0.01 -15.20
N GLY A 26 -9.12 0.19 -14.11
CA GLY A 26 -9.69 -0.88 -13.29
C GLY A 26 -11.12 -0.58 -12.85
N GLY A 27 -11.62 -1.37 -11.91
CA GLY A 27 -12.89 -1.18 -11.26
C GLY A 27 -12.78 -1.37 -9.75
N LYS A 28 -13.90 -1.75 -9.13
CA LYS A 28 -13.97 -2.00 -7.70
C LYS A 28 -13.04 -3.13 -7.20
N PRO A 29 -12.81 -4.24 -7.93
CA PRO A 29 -11.85 -5.26 -7.51
C PRO A 29 -10.42 -4.72 -7.38
N GLU A 30 -9.93 -3.98 -8.38
CA GLU A 30 -8.59 -3.40 -8.36
C GLU A 30 -8.45 -2.33 -7.26
N MET A 31 -9.51 -1.56 -7.00
CA MET A 31 -9.53 -0.61 -5.88
C MET A 31 -9.50 -1.30 -4.52
N THR A 32 -10.13 -2.48 -4.41
CA THR A 32 -10.10 -3.30 -3.20
C THR A 32 -8.70 -3.84 -2.97
N GLU A 33 -8.07 -4.39 -4.00
CA GLU A 33 -6.70 -4.89 -3.94
C GLU A 33 -5.70 -3.79 -3.57
N TYR A 34 -5.88 -2.58 -4.10
CA TYR A 34 -5.07 -1.41 -3.70
C TYR A 34 -5.22 -1.09 -2.21
N ARG A 35 -6.45 -1.06 -1.69
CA ARG A 35 -6.70 -0.83 -0.25
C ARG A 35 -6.06 -1.93 0.60
N ASP A 36 -6.24 -3.18 0.22
CA ASP A 36 -5.75 -4.33 0.98
C ASP A 36 -4.21 -4.36 1.01
N MET A 37 -3.55 -3.97 -0.08
CA MET A 37 -2.10 -3.75 -0.12
C MET A 37 -1.66 -2.68 0.87
N LEU A 38 -2.34 -1.52 0.91
CA LEU A 38 -2.01 -0.44 1.83
C LEU A 38 -2.13 -0.88 3.29
N VAL A 39 -3.23 -1.57 3.64
CA VAL A 39 -3.47 -2.08 5.01
C VAL A 39 -2.41 -3.10 5.40
N THR A 40 -2.16 -4.08 4.53
CA THR A 40 -1.21 -5.16 4.83
C THR A 40 0.20 -4.63 5.09
N ILE A 41 0.67 -3.69 4.26
CA ILE A 41 2.00 -3.10 4.44
C ILE A 41 2.04 -2.23 5.70
N HIS A 42 1.00 -1.43 5.95
CA HIS A 42 0.89 -0.63 7.16
C HIS A 42 1.01 -1.50 8.42
N ASP A 43 0.22 -2.58 8.49
CA ASP A 43 0.17 -3.43 9.68
C ASP A 43 1.50 -4.16 9.93
N ARG A 44 2.16 -4.63 8.86
CA ARG A 44 3.51 -5.20 8.95
C ARG A 44 4.51 -4.20 9.51
N VAL A 45 4.54 -2.98 8.98
CA VAL A 45 5.48 -1.94 9.41
C VAL A 45 5.18 -1.49 10.84
N ALA A 46 3.91 -1.27 11.18
CA ALA A 46 3.48 -0.87 12.52
C ALA A 46 3.82 -1.93 13.58
N ALA A 47 3.62 -3.21 13.27
CA ALA A 47 4.01 -4.30 14.16
C ALA A 47 5.52 -4.29 14.45
N LEU A 48 6.36 -4.20 13.41
CA LEU A 48 7.81 -4.16 13.57
C LEU A 48 8.29 -2.89 14.30
N LYS A 49 7.64 -1.75 14.08
CA LYS A 49 7.91 -0.51 14.81
C LYS A 49 7.56 -0.64 16.29
N LYS A 50 6.43 -1.28 16.61
CA LYS A 50 6.02 -1.58 17.98
C LYS A 50 6.98 -2.54 18.69
N GLU A 51 7.62 -3.44 17.96
CA GLU A 51 8.73 -4.28 18.46
C GLU A 51 10.03 -3.49 18.74
N GLY A 52 10.06 -2.18 18.45
CA GLY A 52 11.24 -1.33 18.68
C GLY A 52 12.33 -1.48 17.62
N LYS A 53 12.04 -2.09 16.46
CA LYS A 53 13.01 -2.21 15.37
C LYS A 53 13.28 -0.85 14.74
N SER A 54 14.56 -0.59 14.43
CA SER A 54 14.94 0.62 13.68
C SER A 54 14.42 0.57 12.24
N LEU A 55 14.33 1.73 11.61
CA LEU A 55 13.87 1.85 10.22
C LEU A 55 14.67 0.95 9.26
N GLU A 56 15.99 0.90 9.43
CA GLU A 56 16.89 0.11 8.59
C GLU A 56 16.58 -1.39 8.72
N LYS A 57 16.34 -1.86 9.95
CA LYS A 57 15.96 -3.26 10.21
C LYS A 57 14.60 -3.56 9.58
N ILE A 58 13.64 -2.65 9.65
CA ILE A 58 12.32 -2.84 9.05
C ILE A 58 12.42 -2.92 7.53
N VAL A 59 13.15 -2.01 6.88
CA VAL A 59 13.38 -2.05 5.43
C VAL A 59 14.05 -3.38 5.02
N ALA A 60 15.02 -3.86 5.80
CA ALA A 60 15.69 -5.12 5.53
C ALA A 60 14.77 -6.35 5.58
N THR A 61 13.63 -6.29 6.30
CA THR A 61 12.63 -7.37 6.29
C THR A 61 11.76 -7.42 5.04
N LYS A 62 11.86 -6.41 4.16
CA LYS A 62 11.10 -6.31 2.90
C LYS A 62 9.58 -6.52 3.10
N PRO A 63 8.92 -5.70 3.92
CA PRO A 63 7.51 -5.90 4.27
C PRO A 63 6.55 -5.78 3.07
N THR A 64 7.02 -5.19 1.96
CA THR A 64 6.28 -5.00 0.71
C THR A 64 6.46 -6.10 -0.32
N ALA A 65 7.37 -7.07 -0.11
CA ALA A 65 7.85 -7.99 -1.16
C ALA A 65 6.74 -8.70 -1.96
N ALA A 66 5.63 -9.09 -1.31
CA ALA A 66 4.49 -9.73 -1.97
C ALA A 66 3.76 -8.83 -2.99
N TYR A 67 3.96 -7.53 -2.94
CA TYR A 67 3.29 -6.52 -3.77
C TYR A 67 4.24 -5.84 -4.77
N ASP A 68 5.56 -6.01 -4.61
CA ASP A 68 6.55 -5.24 -5.35
C ASP A 68 6.44 -5.45 -6.87
N SER A 69 6.17 -6.67 -7.33
CA SER A 69 6.04 -6.97 -8.77
C SER A 69 4.91 -6.19 -9.46
N LYS A 70 3.89 -5.79 -8.71
CA LYS A 70 2.72 -5.05 -9.23
C LYS A 70 2.78 -3.56 -8.93
N TRP A 71 3.31 -3.17 -7.77
CA TRP A 71 3.18 -1.82 -7.24
C TRP A 71 4.50 -1.07 -7.06
N ALA A 72 5.65 -1.75 -7.03
CA ALA A 72 6.92 -1.05 -6.98
C ALA A 72 7.27 -0.48 -8.36
N GLY A 73 7.68 0.78 -8.38
CA GLY A 73 8.13 1.46 -9.58
C GLY A 73 9.55 1.99 -9.42
N SER A 74 10.07 2.62 -10.48
CA SER A 74 11.42 3.20 -10.48
C SER A 74 11.59 4.35 -9.47
N PHE A 75 10.51 5.08 -9.15
CA PHE A 75 10.53 6.20 -8.20
C PHE A 75 10.15 5.78 -6.78
N ILE A 76 9.08 5.01 -6.64
CA ILE A 76 8.60 4.48 -5.35
C ILE A 76 8.89 2.98 -5.34
N THR A 77 10.06 2.64 -4.82
CA THR A 77 10.45 1.25 -4.56
C THR A 77 9.78 0.74 -3.28
N GLY A 78 9.79 -0.57 -3.05
CA GLY A 78 9.32 -1.17 -1.79
C GLY A 78 10.02 -0.60 -0.56
N ASP A 79 11.32 -0.31 -0.66
CA ASP A 79 12.11 0.30 0.42
C ASP A 79 11.70 1.75 0.68
N VAL A 80 11.48 2.54 -0.38
CA VAL A 80 11.00 3.93 -0.25
C VAL A 80 9.61 3.94 0.37
N PHE A 81 8.71 3.07 -0.10
CA PHE A 81 7.36 2.99 0.44
C PHE A 81 7.36 2.56 1.91
N THR A 82 8.19 1.57 2.29
CA THR A 82 8.38 1.15 3.68
C THR A 82 8.78 2.32 4.58
N LYS A 83 9.72 3.16 4.14
CA LYS A 83 10.16 4.35 4.89
C LYS A 83 9.03 5.37 5.09
N LEU A 84 8.25 5.62 4.04
CA LEU A 84 7.09 6.53 4.12
C LEU A 84 6.03 6.02 5.09
N VAL A 85 5.74 4.71 5.06
CA VAL A 85 4.80 4.09 6.00
C VAL A 85 5.32 4.17 7.42
N TYR A 86 6.61 3.88 7.67
CA TYR A 86 7.21 3.96 9.00
C TYR A 86 7.12 5.37 9.61
N ALA A 87 7.28 6.42 8.79
CA ALA A 87 7.16 7.80 9.23
C ALA A 87 5.72 8.20 9.62
N GLY A 88 4.72 7.57 9.01
CA GLY A 88 3.30 7.84 9.30
C GLY A 88 2.63 6.89 10.29
N ALA A 89 3.23 5.73 10.55
CA ALA A 89 2.75 4.70 11.50
C ALA A 89 3.14 5.00 12.96
#